data_AF-A0A955NHD5-F1
#
_entry.id   AF-A0A955NHD5-F1
#
_cell.length_a   1.000
_cell.length_b   1.000
_cell.length_c   1.000
_cell.angle_alpha   90.00
_cell.angle_beta   90.00
_cell.angle_gamma   90.00
#
_symmetry.space_group_name_H-M   'P 1'
#
loop_
_entity.id
_entity.type
_entity.pdbx_description
1 polymer ?
#
loop_
_entity_poly.entity_id
_entity_poly.type
_entity_poly.pdbx_seq_one_letter_code
_entity_poly.pdbx_strand_id
1 'polypeptide(L)'
;GCSVAIEGDRVLIGAKQDHSIERTTGQAHLFDASSGALLRTFSDPTPAGGGFFGTSVDLEGDIVLVGEPHHSNGQVQVGGFSSNSEEGQTHLFDLKTGEHLQTLEALPKNPLDHFGASVAIQDGWIGVGSPNSDHPVENAGLVTLFRPVVFSSVEPESWNLYE
;
A
#
# COMPACT_ATOMS: atom_id res chain seq x y z
N GLY A 1 -6.75 -6.06 -12.25
CA GLY A 1 -5.53 -6.88 -12.24
C GLY A 1 -4.39 -6.18 -12.93
N CYS A 2 -3.96 -5.02 -12.43
CA CYS A 2 -2.73 -4.35 -12.88
C CYS A 2 -1.48 -4.85 -12.13
N SER A 3 -1.69 -5.53 -11.01
CA SER A 3 -0.66 -6.15 -10.17
C SER A 3 -1.23 -7.39 -9.49
N VAL A 4 -0.36 -8.33 -9.11
CA VAL A 4 -0.73 -9.59 -8.45
C VAL A 4 0.37 -10.03 -7.49
N ALA A 5 -0.01 -10.56 -6.34
CA ALA A 5 0.86 -11.24 -5.38
C ALA A 5 0.20 -12.52 -4.87
N ILE A 6 1.01 -13.50 -4.47
CA ILE A 6 0.54 -14.81 -4.02
C ILE A 6 1.35 -15.30 -2.84
N GLU A 7 0.66 -15.78 -1.81
CA GLU A 7 1.26 -16.50 -0.67
C GLU A 7 0.35 -17.69 -0.31
N GLY A 8 0.88 -18.90 -0.41
CA GLY A 8 0.10 -20.12 -0.16
C GLY A 8 -1.14 -20.19 -1.06
N ASP A 9 -2.33 -20.21 -0.44
CA ASP A 9 -3.64 -20.25 -1.09
C ASP A 9 -4.29 -18.88 -1.25
N ARG A 10 -3.54 -17.79 -1.05
CA ARG A 10 -4.06 -16.41 -1.11
C ARG A 10 -3.52 -15.70 -2.34
N VAL A 11 -4.41 -15.10 -3.13
CA VAL A 11 -4.04 -14.28 -4.29
C VAL A 11 -4.55 -12.87 -4.09
N LEU A 12 -3.65 -11.89 -4.02
CA LEU A 12 -3.98 -10.48 -3.94
C LEU A 12 -3.87 -9.85 -5.34
N ILE A 13 -4.90 -9.13 -5.76
CA ILE A 13 -5.00 -8.55 -7.10
C ILE A 13 -5.29 -7.06 -6.97
N GLY A 14 -4.41 -6.23 -7.54
CA GLY A 14 -4.61 -4.79 -7.63
C GLY A 14 -5.54 -4.40 -8.79
N ALA A 15 -6.44 -3.46 -8.52
CA ALA A 15 -7.45 -2.94 -9.45
C ALA A 15 -7.49 -1.40 -9.37
N LYS A 16 -6.44 -0.75 -9.88
CA LYS A 16 -6.19 0.69 -9.74
C LYS A 16 -7.25 1.67 -10.28
N GLN A 17 -8.26 1.19 -11.00
CA GLN A 17 -9.36 2.00 -11.52
C GLN A 17 -10.73 1.48 -11.08
N ASP A 18 -10.75 0.51 -10.17
CA ASP A 18 -11.98 -0.06 -9.64
C ASP A 18 -12.59 0.85 -8.59
N HIS A 19 -13.38 1.83 -9.05
CA HIS A 19 -14.47 2.51 -8.32
C HIS A 19 -15.21 3.44 -9.28
N SER A 20 -16.55 3.39 -9.31
CA SER A 20 -17.33 3.80 -10.50
C SER A 20 -18.35 4.92 -10.30
N ILE A 21 -18.07 5.96 -9.53
CA ILE A 21 -19.02 7.10 -9.50
C ILE A 21 -18.43 8.45 -9.87
N GLU A 22 -17.32 8.94 -9.30
CA GLU A 22 -16.81 10.27 -9.72
C GLU A 22 -15.28 10.42 -9.66
N ARG A 23 -14.56 9.41 -9.14
CA ARG A 23 -13.12 9.44 -8.87
C ARG A 23 -12.56 8.02 -8.90
N THR A 24 -11.62 7.74 -9.80
CA THR A 24 -10.89 6.46 -9.86
C THR A 24 -9.91 6.39 -8.70
N THR A 25 -10.35 5.85 -7.57
CA THR A 25 -9.47 5.64 -6.41
C THR A 25 -8.74 4.31 -6.50
N GLY A 26 -9.39 3.27 -7.05
CA GLY A 26 -8.83 1.93 -7.15
C GLY A 26 -9.07 1.10 -5.89
N GLN A 27 -8.89 -0.22 -6.02
CA GLN A 27 -9.08 -1.22 -4.96
C GLN A 27 -8.04 -2.34 -5.07
N ALA A 28 -7.91 -3.15 -4.03
CA ALA A 28 -7.18 -4.43 -4.07
C ALA A 28 -8.06 -5.56 -3.54
N HIS A 29 -8.01 -6.73 -4.16
CA HIS A 29 -8.89 -7.86 -3.85
C HIS A 29 -8.11 -9.10 -3.49
N LEU A 30 -8.46 -9.72 -2.39
CA LEU A 30 -7.90 -11.00 -1.93
C LEU A 30 -8.83 -12.14 -2.32
N PHE A 31 -8.28 -13.15 -2.96
CA PHE A 31 -8.98 -14.35 -3.38
C PHE A 31 -8.36 -15.59 -2.76
N ASP A 32 -9.21 -16.58 -2.55
CA ASP A 32 -8.79 -17.95 -2.31
C ASP A 32 -8.37 -18.59 -3.64
N ALA A 33 -7.13 -19.05 -3.74
CA ALA A 33 -6.54 -19.60 -4.96
C ALA A 33 -7.20 -20.92 -5.39
N SER A 34 -7.73 -21.69 -4.44
CA SER A 34 -8.27 -23.02 -4.67
C SER A 34 -9.70 -22.97 -5.23
N SER A 35 -10.51 -22.07 -4.69
CA SER A 35 -11.94 -21.92 -5.00
C SER A 35 -12.23 -20.73 -5.90
N GLY A 36 -11.32 -19.77 -6.00
CA GLY A 36 -11.55 -18.48 -6.68
C GLY A 36 -12.49 -17.56 -5.91
N ALA A 37 -12.83 -17.88 -4.66
CA ALA A 37 -13.73 -17.06 -3.85
C ALA A 37 -13.06 -15.73 -3.48
N LEU A 38 -13.79 -14.62 -3.63
CA LEU A 38 -13.38 -13.32 -3.10
C LEU A 38 -13.45 -13.39 -1.57
N LEU A 39 -12.30 -13.27 -0.92
CA LEU A 39 -12.18 -13.27 0.53
C LEU A 39 -12.31 -11.86 1.10
N ARG A 40 -11.72 -10.86 0.43
CA ARG A 40 -11.67 -9.48 0.93
C ARG A 40 -11.44 -8.47 -0.18
N THR A 41 -11.92 -7.25 0.07
CA THR A 41 -11.56 -6.06 -0.70
C THR A 41 -10.95 -5.03 0.25
N PHE A 42 -9.84 -4.44 -0.16
CA PHE A 42 -9.15 -3.34 0.49
C PHE A 42 -9.35 -2.07 -0.32
N SER A 43 -9.64 -0.97 0.37
CA SER A 43 -9.90 0.34 -0.21
C SER A 43 -8.96 1.37 0.39
N ASP A 44 -8.67 2.44 -0.37
CA ASP A 44 -7.96 3.62 0.13
C ASP A 44 -8.64 4.14 1.43
N PRO A 45 -7.92 4.22 2.57
CA PRO A 45 -8.45 4.75 3.83
C PRO A 45 -8.80 6.24 3.76
N THR A 46 -8.19 6.98 2.83
CA THR A 46 -8.37 8.43 2.62
C THR A 46 -8.65 8.75 1.15
N PRO A 47 -9.80 8.32 0.59
CA PRO A 47 -10.11 8.39 -0.84
C PRO A 47 -9.81 9.75 -1.49
N ALA A 48 -8.71 9.83 -2.24
CA ALA A 48 -8.40 10.93 -3.14
C ALA A 48 -8.60 10.48 -4.59
N GLY A 49 -9.33 11.27 -5.38
CA GLY A 49 -9.55 10.90 -6.77
C GLY A 49 -8.26 10.89 -7.57
N GLY A 50 -8.03 9.81 -8.33
CA GLY A 50 -6.86 9.68 -9.18
C GLY A 50 -5.64 9.06 -8.49
N GLY A 51 -5.72 8.66 -7.21
CA GLY A 51 -4.59 8.09 -6.49
C GLY A 51 -4.09 6.73 -7.02
N PHE A 52 -4.98 5.98 -7.69
CA PHE A 52 -4.68 4.68 -8.28
C PHE A 52 -4.22 3.63 -7.26
N PHE A 53 -4.93 3.53 -6.14
CA PHE A 53 -4.76 2.51 -5.11
C PHE A 53 -4.86 1.11 -5.71
N GLY A 54 -3.92 0.22 -5.39
CA GLY A 54 -3.82 -1.09 -6.02
C GLY A 54 -2.96 -1.08 -7.28
N THR A 55 -2.20 -0.01 -7.55
CA THR A 55 -1.23 0.00 -8.66
C THR A 55 -0.15 -1.06 -8.45
N SER A 56 0.34 -1.20 -7.22
CA SER A 56 1.26 -2.25 -6.79
C SER A 56 0.69 -2.93 -5.55
N VAL A 57 0.93 -4.23 -5.41
CA VAL A 57 0.48 -5.03 -4.26
C VAL A 57 1.52 -6.07 -3.91
N ASP A 58 1.63 -6.39 -2.62
CA ASP A 58 2.39 -7.55 -2.13
C ASP A 58 1.82 -8.01 -0.77
N LEU A 59 2.13 -9.23 -0.32
CA LEU A 59 1.71 -9.72 0.99
C LEU A 59 2.70 -10.71 1.61
N GLU A 60 2.80 -10.67 2.94
CA GLU A 60 3.55 -11.64 3.75
C GLU A 60 2.81 -11.87 5.07
N GLY A 61 2.51 -13.15 5.36
CA GLY A 61 1.77 -13.57 6.54
C GLY A 61 0.40 -12.90 6.66
N ASP A 62 0.25 -12.03 7.65
CA ASP A 62 -1.00 -11.29 7.90
C ASP A 62 -0.91 -9.81 7.46
N ILE A 63 0.15 -9.41 6.75
CA ILE A 63 0.34 -8.04 6.26
C ILE A 63 0.08 -7.97 4.76
N VAL A 64 -0.74 -7.02 4.36
CA VAL A 64 -1.03 -6.67 2.97
C VAL A 64 -0.46 -5.30 2.66
N LEU A 65 0.33 -5.19 1.58
CA LEU A 65 0.82 -3.94 1.03
C LEU A 65 0.03 -3.54 -0.20
N VAL A 66 -0.36 -2.26 -0.26
CA VAL A 66 -0.98 -1.67 -1.44
C VAL A 66 -0.40 -0.30 -1.74
N GLY A 67 0.15 -0.13 -2.93
CA GLY A 67 0.69 1.15 -3.40
C GLY A 67 -0.36 2.02 -4.10
N GLU A 68 -0.25 3.33 -3.87
CA GLU A 68 -1.08 4.40 -4.41
C GLU A 68 -0.17 5.55 -4.90
N PRO A 69 0.54 5.37 -6.03
CA PRO A 69 1.61 6.27 -6.46
C PRO A 69 1.17 7.68 -6.85
N HIS A 70 -0.11 7.89 -7.15
CA HIS A 70 -0.65 9.19 -7.56
C HIS A 70 -1.46 9.85 -6.46
N HIS A 71 -1.35 9.38 -5.21
CA HIS A 71 -2.06 9.98 -4.09
C HIS A 71 -1.66 11.46 -3.92
N SER A 72 -2.66 12.30 -3.70
CA SER A 72 -2.51 13.72 -3.38
C SER A 72 -3.24 14.04 -2.08
N ASN A 73 -2.54 14.68 -1.14
CA ASN A 73 -2.99 14.97 0.24
C ASN A 73 -4.11 16.02 0.37
N GLY A 74 -5.26 15.80 -0.28
CA GLY A 74 -6.48 16.59 -0.09
C GLY A 74 -6.75 17.68 -1.14
N GLN A 75 -5.98 17.71 -2.23
CA GLN A 75 -6.36 18.50 -3.40
C GLN A 75 -7.45 17.74 -4.18
N VAL A 76 -8.70 18.12 -3.96
CA VAL A 76 -9.86 17.56 -4.66
C VAL A 76 -9.69 17.78 -6.16
N GLN A 77 -9.28 16.72 -6.85
CA GLN A 77 -9.03 16.77 -8.29
C GLN A 77 -10.36 16.79 -9.05
N VAL A 78 -10.58 17.81 -9.88
CA VAL A 78 -11.68 17.88 -10.84
C VAL A 78 -11.05 17.74 -12.22
N GLY A 79 -11.28 16.62 -12.91
CA GLY A 79 -10.84 16.44 -14.31
C GLY A 79 -9.63 15.53 -14.56
N GLY A 80 -9.05 14.90 -13.53
CA GLY A 80 -7.95 13.95 -13.70
C GLY A 80 -6.59 14.61 -13.91
N PHE A 81 -5.60 14.18 -13.13
CA PHE A 81 -4.20 14.60 -13.08
C PHE A 81 -3.97 16.03 -12.55
N SER A 82 -3.32 16.12 -11.38
CA SER A 82 -2.74 17.34 -10.83
C SER A 82 -1.26 17.04 -10.79
N SER A 83 -0.56 17.39 -11.87
CA SER A 83 0.84 17.01 -12.12
C SER A 83 1.85 17.72 -11.19
N ASN A 84 1.48 18.02 -9.95
CA ASN A 84 2.29 18.82 -9.03
C ASN A 84 2.05 18.52 -7.54
N SER A 85 1.21 17.54 -7.17
CA SER A 85 0.98 17.13 -5.78
C SER A 85 0.90 15.62 -5.55
N GLU A 86 1.26 14.82 -6.57
CA GLU A 86 1.27 13.36 -6.53
C GLU A 86 2.53 12.87 -5.79
N GLU A 87 2.50 12.94 -4.47
CA GLU A 87 3.60 12.50 -3.59
C GLU A 87 3.67 10.97 -3.53
N GLY A 88 2.51 10.31 -3.69
CA GLY A 88 2.39 8.86 -3.62
C GLY A 88 2.50 8.31 -2.20
N GLN A 89 1.85 7.18 -1.94
CA GLN A 89 1.88 6.51 -0.65
C GLN A 89 1.77 4.99 -0.79
N THR A 90 2.03 4.27 0.31
CA THR A 90 1.82 2.82 0.42
C THR A 90 1.11 2.51 1.72
N HIS A 91 0.09 1.66 1.67
CA HIS A 91 -0.70 1.28 2.82
C HIS A 91 -0.40 -0.15 3.26
N LEU A 92 -0.39 -0.34 4.58
CA LEU A 92 -0.37 -1.63 5.25
C LEU A 92 -1.76 -1.92 5.77
N PHE A 93 -2.24 -3.14 5.53
CA PHE A 93 -3.49 -3.65 6.10
C PHE A 93 -3.26 -4.98 6.81
N ASP A 94 -4.08 -5.23 7.83
CA ASP A 94 -4.24 -6.58 8.38
C ASP A 94 -5.06 -7.42 7.41
N LEU A 95 -4.50 -8.56 6.98
CA LEU A 95 -5.11 -9.44 5.99
C LEU A 95 -6.44 -10.04 6.49
N LYS A 96 -6.52 -10.36 7.78
CA LYS A 96 -7.65 -11.07 8.38
C LYS A 96 -8.82 -10.14 8.63
N THR A 97 -8.58 -8.99 9.25
CA THR A 97 -9.62 -8.02 9.62
C THR A 97 -9.92 -7.05 8.48
N GLY A 98 -8.95 -6.75 7.64
CA GLY A 98 -9.01 -5.68 6.64
C GLY A 98 -8.75 -4.29 7.24
N GLU A 99 -8.31 -4.21 8.49
CA GLU A 99 -8.02 -2.94 9.14
C GLU A 99 -6.77 -2.29 8.53
N HIS A 100 -6.83 -0.98 8.33
CA HIS A 100 -5.67 -0.19 7.94
C HIS A 100 -4.73 -0.06 9.15
N LEU A 101 -3.48 -0.48 8.97
CA LEU A 101 -2.47 -0.49 10.02
C LEU A 101 -1.59 0.75 9.96
N GLN A 102 -1.14 1.12 8.77
CA GLN A 102 -0.18 2.19 8.58
C GLN A 102 -0.17 2.72 7.14
N THR A 103 0.14 4.01 6.98
CA THR A 103 0.53 4.60 5.70
C THR A 103 2.03 4.90 5.73
N LEU A 104 2.75 4.48 4.70
CA LEU A 104 4.14 4.81 4.42
C LEU A 104 4.18 5.92 3.38
N GLU A 105 5.06 6.89 3.60
CA GLU A 105 5.28 8.03 2.71
C GLU A 105 6.79 8.22 2.50
N ALA A 106 7.19 8.81 1.36
CA ALA A 106 8.56 9.21 1.14
C ALA A 106 8.97 10.37 2.06
N LEU A 107 10.21 10.35 2.54
CA LEU A 107 10.81 11.47 3.27
C LEU A 107 12.20 11.81 2.69
N PRO A 108 12.43 13.03 2.17
CA PRO A 108 11.45 14.12 2.03
C PRO A 108 10.32 13.78 1.04
N LYS A 109 9.18 14.45 1.17
CA LYS A 109 8.08 14.35 0.20
C LYS A 109 8.44 15.15 -1.04
N ASN A 110 8.62 14.46 -2.15
CA ASN A 110 8.86 15.06 -3.46
C ASN A 110 7.67 14.72 -4.37
N PRO A 111 6.89 15.72 -4.82
CA PRO A 111 5.84 15.49 -5.79
C PRO A 111 6.40 14.84 -7.06
N LEU A 112 5.63 13.96 -7.69
CA LEU A 112 5.95 13.25 -8.94
C LEU A 112 6.97 12.12 -8.83
N ASP A 113 7.59 11.91 -7.67
CA ASP A 113 8.47 10.75 -7.42
C ASP A 113 7.69 9.42 -7.50
N HIS A 114 6.35 9.48 -7.38
CA HIS A 114 5.42 8.35 -7.45
C HIS A 114 5.76 7.24 -6.45
N PHE A 115 5.99 7.63 -5.18
CA PHE A 115 6.26 6.68 -4.11
C PHE A 115 5.11 5.67 -3.99
N GLY A 116 5.44 4.37 -3.97
CA GLY A 116 4.43 3.30 -4.01
C GLY A 116 4.16 2.74 -5.40
N ALA A 117 4.89 3.18 -6.44
CA ALA A 117 4.77 2.63 -7.79
C ALA A 117 5.16 1.14 -7.86
N SER A 118 6.08 0.71 -6.98
CA SER A 118 6.38 -0.70 -6.73
C SER A 118 6.52 -0.92 -5.22
N VAL A 119 6.10 -2.09 -4.76
CA VAL A 119 6.22 -2.51 -3.35
C VAL A 119 6.74 -3.95 -3.29
N ALA A 120 7.45 -4.27 -2.21
CA ALA A 120 7.85 -5.64 -1.88
C ALA A 120 7.86 -5.79 -0.35
N ILE A 121 7.44 -6.95 0.16
CA ILE A 121 7.60 -7.33 1.57
C ILE A 121 8.24 -8.71 1.68
N GLN A 122 9.28 -8.82 2.52
CA GLN A 122 9.92 -10.09 2.84
C GLN A 122 10.68 -9.99 4.16
N ASP A 123 10.51 -10.99 5.02
CA ASP A 123 11.17 -11.12 6.32
C ASP A 123 11.05 -9.84 7.18
N GLY A 124 9.88 -9.19 7.10
CA GLY A 124 9.62 -7.93 7.78
C GLY A 124 10.41 -6.73 7.23
N TRP A 125 10.99 -6.80 6.05
CA TRP A 125 11.44 -5.62 5.31
C TRP A 125 10.40 -5.25 4.28
N ILE A 126 10.13 -3.94 4.17
CA ILE A 126 9.27 -3.38 3.13
C ILE A 126 10.13 -2.51 2.23
N GLY A 127 10.15 -2.80 0.93
CA GLY A 127 10.73 -1.94 -0.08
C GLY A 127 9.64 -1.18 -0.81
N VAL A 128 9.81 0.13 -0.97
CA VAL A 128 8.90 0.97 -1.75
C VAL A 128 9.67 1.76 -2.79
N GLY A 129 9.27 1.64 -4.05
CA GLY A 129 9.88 2.33 -5.17
C GLY A 129 9.25 3.70 -5.46
N SER A 130 10.13 4.63 -5.83
CA SER A 130 9.85 5.96 -6.36
C SER A 130 10.60 6.12 -7.68
N PRO A 131 10.07 5.63 -8.82
CA PRO A 131 10.81 5.52 -10.07
C PRO A 131 11.26 6.85 -10.66
N ASN A 132 10.58 7.94 -10.32
CA ASN A 132 10.86 9.28 -10.83
C ASN A 132 11.72 10.11 -9.85
N SER A 133 12.25 9.48 -8.80
CA SER A 133 13.05 10.24 -7.83
C SER A 133 14.31 10.82 -8.46
N ASP A 134 14.54 12.10 -8.21
CA ASP A 134 15.69 12.87 -8.71
C ASP A 134 16.95 12.75 -7.82
N HIS A 135 17.02 11.73 -6.96
CA HIS A 135 18.13 11.51 -6.04
C HIS A 135 18.99 10.29 -6.46
N PRO A 136 20.31 10.45 -6.67
CA PRO A 136 21.10 11.70 -6.60
C PRO A 136 21.07 12.53 -7.89
N VAL A 137 20.48 12.01 -8.98
CA VAL A 137 20.37 12.68 -10.29
C VAL A 137 18.95 12.53 -10.84
N GLU A 138 18.60 13.38 -11.81
CA GLU A 138 17.26 13.44 -12.42
C GLU A 138 16.75 12.05 -12.85
N ASN A 139 15.55 11.68 -12.40
CA ASN A 139 14.89 10.39 -12.64
C ASN A 139 15.77 9.15 -12.39
N ALA A 140 16.68 9.20 -11.41
CA ALA A 140 17.50 8.06 -11.01
C ALA A 140 16.65 6.90 -10.44
N GLY A 141 15.50 7.24 -9.86
CA GLY A 141 14.67 6.33 -9.11
C GLY A 141 15.25 6.05 -7.71
N LEU A 142 14.37 5.83 -6.74
CA LEU A 142 14.75 5.52 -5.37
C LEU A 142 13.98 4.30 -4.87
N VAL A 143 14.61 3.48 -4.03
CA VAL A 143 13.93 2.48 -3.20
C VAL A 143 14.13 2.86 -1.74
N THR A 144 13.03 3.08 -1.04
CA THR A 144 13.03 3.33 0.40
C THR A 144 12.71 2.04 1.13
N LEU A 145 13.55 1.69 2.11
CA LEU A 145 13.36 0.51 2.95
C LEU A 145 12.74 0.90 4.29
N PHE A 146 11.67 0.20 4.66
CA PHE A 146 11.02 0.30 5.95
C PHE A 146 11.11 -1.04 6.67
N ARG A 147 11.04 -0.97 8.00
CA ARG A 147 10.87 -2.14 8.85
C ARG A 147 9.64 -1.88 9.72
N PRO A 148 8.49 -2.54 9.47
CA PRO A 148 7.34 -2.38 10.31
C PRO A 148 7.71 -2.84 11.72
N VAL A 149 7.31 -2.07 12.72
CA VAL A 149 7.34 -2.54 14.10
C VAL A 149 6.25 -3.61 14.16
N VAL A 150 6.64 -4.88 14.12
CA VAL A 150 5.69 -5.97 14.33
C VAL A 150 5.13 -5.75 15.72
N PHE A 151 3.82 -5.45 15.82
CA PHE A 151 3.11 -5.63 17.08
C PHE A 151 3.02 -7.14 17.28
N SER A 152 4.13 -7.77 17.72
CA SER A 152 4.03 -9.09 18.31
C SER A 152 2.99 -8.94 19.41
N SER A 153 1.97 -9.78 19.41
CA SER A 153 1.08 -9.95 20.54
C SER A 153 1.94 -10.40 21.74
N VAL A 154 2.57 -9.44 22.40
CA VAL A 154 3.18 -9.66 23.70
C VAL A 154 1.99 -9.72 24.63
N GLU A 155 1.50 -10.93 24.87
CA GLU A 155 0.75 -11.24 26.08
C GLU A 155 1.56 -10.62 27.23
N PRO A 156 1.00 -9.69 28.02
CA PRO A 156 1.73 -9.14 29.15
C PRO A 156 2.03 -10.28 30.13
N GLU A 157 3.30 -10.70 30.20
CA GLU A 157 3.72 -11.61 31.26
C GLU A 157 3.54 -10.88 32.60
N SER A 158 2.47 -11.25 33.30
CA SER A 158 2.24 -10.83 34.67
C SER A 158 3.15 -11.65 35.58
N TRP A 159 4.28 -11.08 35.95
CA TRP A 159 5.09 -11.59 37.05
C TRP A 159 4.44 -11.20 38.37
N ASN A 160 3.64 -12.09 38.94
CA ASN A 160 3.23 -11.99 40.34
C ASN A 160 4.44 -12.28 41.23
N LEU A 161 5.12 -11.23 41.69
CA LEU A 161 6.00 -11.33 42.85
C LEU A 161 5.13 -11.22 44.11
N TYR A 162 4.74 -12.38 44.64
CA TYR A 162 4.50 -12.49 46.07
C TYR A 162 5.86 -12.61 46.75
N GLU A 163 6.23 -11.61 47.55
CA GLU A 163 6.85 -11.75 48.88
C GLU A 163 6.71 -10.43 49.66
#